data_AF-A0A1U9KAV3-F1
#
_entry.id   AF-A0A1U9KAV3-F1
#
_cell.length_a   1.000
_cell.length_b   1.000
_cell.length_c   1.000
_cell.angle_alpha   90.00
_cell.angle_beta   90.00
_cell.angle_gamma   90.00
#
_symmetry.space_group_name_H-M   'P 1'
#
loop_
_entity.id
_entity.type
_entity.pdbx_description
1 polymer ?
#
loop_
_entity_poly.entity_id
_entity_poly.type
_entity_poly.pdbx_seq_one_letter_code
_entity_poly.pdbx_strand_id
1 'polypeptide(L)'
;MRVLLSTVGGSDRPIVTSIQNNEPDYVIFFCSAPTINHRGSCTMIDGEGEVGETGKHRESIVKQTNLTENQYLIVPVDTDDPYDTYEKALQYIEKYVEEGHEVIVDYTGGTVSMVAGLGAAGIEHPECKLNVVTGVRQDLIRVKDGMEKSKRIPVNKAFIRRGLNVWKENFNKNNYTAALQTLDQLQQYGFVDEHEDELNKYYYLTKGFQAWDRFDYHGAVQYFDLYKHDPHISGYNETVKKLANYKEFIKKWSPDNKKWPPGPGFLLVYDVIYNAMRKGRRGLYDDATARIYRAVEMYAQFSLMTSKERMLSSDIKLDKIPENYHDDYSKFKDNKGRIKLGLVDTYELLDILGHPISAAWKEWKERIKNIVEIRNRSFLAHGFDPIEEHSYKLVEDTVLQFIRKCDESLGFSQGIDAYKDFPSAIDL
;
A
#
# COMPACT_ATOMS: atom_id res chain seq x y z
N MET A 1 -33.15 -8.38 7.88
CA MET A 1 -34.11 -7.29 8.02
C MET A 1 -33.53 -6.04 7.39
N ARG A 2 -34.38 -5.09 6.99
CA ARG A 2 -34.02 -3.74 6.58
C ARG A 2 -34.25 -2.79 7.74
N VAL A 3 -33.20 -2.14 8.21
CA VAL A 3 -33.22 -1.24 9.36
C VAL A 3 -32.99 0.19 8.88
N LEU A 4 -33.93 1.09 9.17
CA LEU A 4 -33.83 2.51 8.82
C LEU A 4 -33.45 3.32 10.05
N LEU A 5 -32.30 3.98 10.02
CA LEU A 5 -31.91 4.98 11.00
C LEU A 5 -32.29 6.35 10.47
N SER A 6 -33.04 7.14 11.23
CA SER A 6 -33.49 8.45 10.78
C SER A 6 -33.53 9.49 11.89
N THR A 7 -32.99 10.67 11.62
CA THR A 7 -33.10 11.82 12.52
C THR A 7 -34.43 12.54 12.32
N VAL A 8 -35.09 12.92 13.41
CA VAL A 8 -36.43 13.52 13.42
C VAL A 8 -36.36 14.94 13.96
N GLY A 9 -36.84 15.90 13.15
CA GLY A 9 -36.94 17.31 13.52
C GLY A 9 -38.40 17.77 13.61
N GLY A 10 -38.66 19.04 13.31
CA GLY A 10 -40.02 19.60 13.33
C GLY A 10 -40.93 19.24 12.15
N SER A 11 -40.45 18.44 11.19
CA SER A 11 -41.20 18.07 9.98
C SER A 11 -41.32 16.56 9.85
N ASP A 12 -42.56 16.08 9.72
CA ASP A 12 -42.93 14.67 9.61
C ASP A 12 -42.76 14.12 8.19
N ARG A 13 -43.12 14.91 7.18
CA ARG A 13 -43.24 14.49 5.78
C ARG A 13 -41.99 13.81 5.22
N PRO A 14 -40.77 14.37 5.36
CA PRO A 14 -39.58 13.74 4.81
C PRO A 14 -39.33 12.35 5.41
N ILE A 15 -39.62 12.18 6.69
CA ILE A 15 -39.42 10.92 7.42
C ILE A 15 -40.47 9.89 6.99
N VAL A 16 -41.74 10.30 6.88
CA VAL A 16 -42.83 9.45 6.35
C VAL A 16 -42.50 8.98 4.92
N THR A 17 -42.06 9.90 4.06
CA THR A 17 -41.64 9.58 2.69
C THR A 17 -40.45 8.63 2.66
N SER A 18 -39.50 8.77 3.58
CA SER A 18 -38.36 7.85 3.70
C SER A 18 -38.81 6.44 4.07
N ILE A 19 -39.66 6.30 5.09
CA ILE A 19 -40.20 5.01 5.54
C ILE A 19 -40.99 4.34 4.42
N GLN A 20 -41.88 5.08 3.75
CA GLN A 20 -42.70 4.53 2.66
C GLN A 20 -41.88 4.09 1.44
N ASN A 21 -40.83 4.83 1.08
CA ASN A 21 -40.01 4.48 -0.08
C ASN A 21 -39.01 3.36 0.20
N ASN A 22 -38.53 3.27 1.44
CA ASN A 22 -37.54 2.28 1.82
C ASN A 22 -38.17 1.02 2.42
N GLU A 23 -39.44 1.00 2.80
CA GLU A 23 -40.16 -0.16 3.35
C GLU A 23 -39.31 -0.95 4.40
N PRO A 24 -38.85 -0.31 5.49
CA PRO A 24 -38.01 -0.97 6.49
C PRO A 24 -38.83 -1.94 7.36
N ASP A 25 -38.16 -3.00 7.83
CA ASP A 25 -38.72 -3.90 8.85
C ASP A 25 -38.66 -3.28 10.26
N TYR A 26 -37.67 -2.41 10.49
CA TYR A 26 -37.43 -1.75 11.78
C TYR A 26 -36.89 -0.33 11.60
N VAL A 27 -37.35 0.61 12.43
CA VAL A 27 -36.95 2.03 12.34
C VAL A 27 -36.36 2.54 13.65
N ILE A 28 -35.20 3.18 13.60
CA ILE A 28 -34.55 3.80 14.75
C ILE A 28 -34.58 5.31 14.54
N PHE A 29 -35.36 5.98 15.38
CA PHE A 29 -35.53 7.42 15.33
C PHE A 29 -34.60 8.11 16.30
N PHE A 30 -33.76 9.01 15.80
CA PHE A 30 -32.95 9.91 16.63
C PHE A 30 -33.68 11.24 16.76
N CYS A 31 -34.10 11.60 17.97
CA CYS A 31 -34.92 12.79 18.22
C CYS A 31 -34.41 13.59 19.41
N SER A 32 -34.77 14.87 19.44
CA SER A 32 -34.43 15.72 20.57
C SER A 32 -35.25 15.38 21.79
N ALA A 33 -34.57 15.19 22.92
CA ALA A 33 -35.23 14.94 24.19
C ALA A 33 -36.12 16.13 24.59
N PRO A 34 -37.24 15.88 25.30
CA PRO A 34 -38.00 16.95 25.93
C PRO A 34 -37.13 17.68 26.96
N THR A 35 -37.12 19.00 26.92
CA THR A 35 -36.56 19.85 27.97
C THR A 35 -37.68 20.62 28.67
N ILE A 36 -37.37 21.32 29.76
CA ILE A 36 -38.33 22.18 30.46
C ILE A 36 -38.96 23.22 29.51
N ASN A 37 -38.22 23.64 28.47
CA ASN A 37 -38.61 24.71 27.56
C ASN A 37 -39.08 24.24 26.17
N HIS A 38 -38.90 22.95 25.83
CA HIS A 38 -39.20 22.43 24.50
C HIS A 38 -39.71 21.00 24.60
N ARG A 39 -40.82 20.68 23.90
CA ARG A 39 -41.44 19.34 23.95
C ARG A 39 -40.56 18.22 23.37
N GLY A 40 -39.49 18.59 22.65
CA GLY A 40 -38.63 17.65 21.92
C GLY A 40 -39.27 17.20 20.61
N SER A 41 -38.47 16.71 19.66
CA SER A 41 -39.00 16.16 18.41
C SER A 41 -39.49 14.72 18.56
N CYS A 42 -39.28 14.09 19.72
CA CYS A 42 -39.77 12.74 19.98
C CYS A 42 -41.30 12.66 19.92
N THR A 43 -42.02 13.73 20.27
CA THR A 43 -43.48 13.80 20.13
C THR A 43 -43.96 13.72 18.68
N MET A 44 -43.09 13.98 17.70
CA MET A 44 -43.42 13.82 16.27
C MET A 44 -43.58 12.35 15.88
N ILE A 45 -42.97 11.43 16.64
CA ILE A 45 -42.84 10.02 16.29
C ILE A 45 -44.09 9.26 16.71
N ASP A 46 -44.40 9.25 18.01
CA ASP A 46 -45.45 8.44 18.64
C ASP A 46 -46.42 9.25 19.53
N GLY A 47 -46.23 10.58 19.61
CA GLY A 47 -46.99 11.43 20.52
C GLY A 47 -48.51 11.44 20.27
N GLU A 48 -49.27 11.59 21.36
CA GLU A 48 -50.72 11.79 21.29
C GLU A 48 -51.06 13.20 20.80
N GLY A 49 -51.69 13.30 19.62
CA GLY A 49 -52.15 14.56 19.05
C GLY A 49 -51.72 14.77 17.60
N GLU A 50 -51.89 16.00 17.12
CA GLU A 50 -51.50 16.40 15.78
C GLU A 50 -50.06 16.94 15.77
N VAL A 51 -49.20 16.31 14.98
CA VAL A 51 -47.80 16.68 14.71
C VAL A 51 -47.72 17.46 13.39
N GLY A 52 -46.72 18.34 13.27
CA GLY A 52 -46.48 19.11 12.05
C GLY A 52 -46.01 20.53 12.32
N GLU A 53 -45.62 21.23 11.24
CA GLU A 53 -45.30 22.66 11.31
C GLU A 53 -46.56 23.48 11.66
N THR A 54 -46.35 24.66 12.23
CA THR A 54 -47.41 25.62 12.59
C THR A 54 -48.45 25.78 11.47
N GLY A 55 -49.69 25.37 11.75
CA GLY A 55 -50.83 25.49 10.83
C GLY A 55 -51.14 24.26 9.97
N LYS A 56 -50.38 23.17 10.07
CA LYS A 56 -50.70 21.87 9.44
C LYS A 56 -50.64 20.76 10.48
N HIS A 57 -51.82 20.28 10.80
CA HIS A 57 -52.03 19.27 11.82
C HIS A 57 -52.14 17.88 11.17
N ARG A 58 -51.24 16.96 11.50
CA ARG A 58 -51.21 15.57 10.97
C ARG A 58 -51.02 14.56 12.09
N GLU A 59 -51.37 13.31 11.89
CA GLU A 59 -51.08 12.27 12.90
C GLU A 59 -49.58 12.01 13.05
N SER A 60 -49.14 11.41 14.16
CA SER A 60 -47.74 11.07 14.39
C SER A 60 -47.12 10.23 13.24
N ILE A 61 -45.80 10.28 13.09
CA ILE A 61 -45.09 9.54 12.02
C ILE A 61 -45.45 8.05 12.05
N VAL A 62 -45.51 7.45 13.24
CA VAL A 62 -45.88 6.03 13.44
C VAL A 62 -47.28 5.74 12.92
N LYS A 63 -48.27 6.62 13.17
CA LYS A 63 -49.63 6.48 12.63
C LYS A 63 -49.69 6.65 11.12
N GLN A 64 -49.01 7.66 10.58
CA GLN A 64 -48.96 7.91 9.13
C GLN A 64 -48.31 6.77 8.34
N THR A 65 -47.44 5.99 8.98
CA THR A 65 -46.68 4.89 8.37
C THR A 65 -47.17 3.50 8.78
N ASN A 66 -48.18 3.41 9.65
CA ASN A 66 -48.70 2.17 10.22
C ASN A 66 -47.63 1.29 10.91
N LEU A 67 -46.61 1.90 11.52
CA LEU A 67 -45.62 1.16 12.31
C LEU A 67 -46.26 0.69 13.62
N THR A 68 -45.95 -0.54 14.05
CA THR A 68 -46.35 -1.06 15.36
C THR A 68 -45.25 -0.86 16.40
N GLU A 69 -45.57 -0.95 17.70
CA GLU A 69 -44.62 -0.75 18.81
C GLU A 69 -43.35 -1.61 18.72
N ASN A 70 -43.41 -2.78 18.08
CA ASN A 70 -42.26 -3.67 17.90
C ASN A 70 -41.43 -3.37 16.64
N GLN A 71 -41.80 -2.35 15.85
CA GLN A 71 -41.15 -2.01 14.59
C GLN A 71 -40.35 -0.71 14.66
N TYR A 72 -40.25 -0.09 15.84
CA TYR A 72 -39.40 1.08 15.99
C TYR A 72 -38.74 1.20 17.37
N LEU A 73 -37.70 2.02 17.44
CA LEU A 73 -37.02 2.47 18.64
C LEU A 73 -36.84 3.99 18.59
N ILE A 74 -37.08 4.65 19.72
CA ILE A 74 -36.82 6.09 19.88
C ILE A 74 -35.54 6.26 20.69
N VAL A 75 -34.57 6.97 20.12
CA VAL A 75 -33.27 7.26 20.72
C VAL A 75 -33.15 8.76 20.94
N PRO A 76 -33.23 9.25 22.19
CA PRO A 76 -33.06 10.67 22.46
C PRO A 76 -31.60 11.09 22.26
N VAL A 77 -31.40 12.23 21.60
CA VAL A 77 -30.09 12.85 21.36
C VAL A 77 -30.08 14.32 21.75
N ASP A 78 -28.89 14.84 22.04
CA ASP A 78 -28.65 16.29 22.16
C ASP A 78 -28.78 16.96 20.79
N THR A 79 -29.58 18.02 20.71
CA THR A 79 -29.84 18.76 19.47
C THR A 79 -28.67 19.55 18.95
N ASP A 80 -27.77 19.95 19.83
CA ASP A 80 -26.69 20.87 19.54
C ASP A 80 -25.32 20.17 19.52
N ASP A 81 -25.24 18.92 19.98
CA ASP A 81 -24.05 18.08 19.90
C ASP A 81 -24.13 17.03 18.76
N PRO A 82 -23.40 17.23 17.64
CA PRO A 82 -23.36 16.23 16.57
C PRO A 82 -22.67 14.92 17.00
N TYR A 83 -21.80 14.94 18.01
CA TYR A 83 -21.11 13.73 18.48
C TYR A 83 -22.04 12.79 19.24
N ASP A 84 -23.00 13.31 20.02
CA ASP A 84 -23.99 12.47 20.70
C ASP A 84 -24.85 11.68 19.70
N THR A 85 -25.29 12.32 18.61
CA THR A 85 -26.01 11.62 17.54
C THR A 85 -25.10 10.62 16.81
N TYR A 86 -23.86 11.02 16.51
CA TYR A 86 -22.87 10.16 15.85
C TYR A 86 -22.59 8.88 16.67
N GLU A 87 -22.24 8.99 17.95
CA GLU A 87 -21.88 7.84 18.79
C GLU A 87 -23.05 6.88 18.99
N LYS A 88 -24.26 7.41 19.20
CA LYS A 88 -25.47 6.57 19.33
C LYS A 88 -25.83 5.91 18.01
N ALA A 89 -25.75 6.63 16.89
CA ALA A 89 -25.99 6.04 15.58
C ALA A 89 -24.99 4.93 15.27
N LEU A 90 -23.71 5.15 15.58
CA LEU A 90 -22.62 4.21 15.38
C LEU A 90 -22.92 2.85 16.05
N GLN A 91 -23.31 2.87 17.33
CA GLN A 91 -23.66 1.65 18.07
C GLN A 91 -24.73 0.80 17.39
N TYR A 92 -25.77 1.44 16.81
CA TYR A 92 -26.82 0.72 16.10
C TYR A 92 -26.36 0.27 14.71
N ILE A 93 -25.61 1.12 13.99
CA ILE A 93 -25.05 0.74 12.69
C ILE A 93 -24.19 -0.51 12.83
N GLU A 94 -23.21 -0.48 13.73
CA GLU A 94 -22.30 -1.60 13.99
C GLU A 94 -23.07 -2.87 14.34
N LYS A 95 -23.99 -2.79 15.31
CA LYS A 95 -24.84 -3.92 15.70
C LYS A 95 -25.56 -4.56 14.51
N TYR A 96 -26.31 -3.77 13.75
CA TYR A 96 -27.15 -4.32 12.68
C TYR A 96 -26.33 -4.74 11.46
N VAL A 97 -25.18 -4.10 11.19
CA VAL A 97 -24.22 -4.56 10.16
C VAL A 97 -23.61 -5.90 10.56
N GLU A 98 -23.15 -6.07 11.81
CA GLU A 98 -22.59 -7.32 12.32
C GLU A 98 -23.60 -8.48 12.29
N GLU A 99 -24.87 -8.19 12.57
CA GLU A 99 -25.98 -9.15 12.46
C GLU A 99 -26.37 -9.47 10.99
N GLY A 100 -25.73 -8.83 10.00
CA GLY A 100 -25.95 -9.08 8.57
C GLY A 100 -27.24 -8.46 8.03
N HIS A 101 -27.72 -7.37 8.65
CA HIS A 101 -28.91 -6.65 8.22
C HIS A 101 -28.61 -5.54 7.20
N GLU A 102 -29.61 -5.19 6.40
CA GLU A 102 -29.50 -4.05 5.48
C GLU A 102 -29.74 -2.75 6.26
N VAL A 103 -28.69 -1.94 6.44
CA VAL A 103 -28.77 -0.69 7.18
C VAL A 103 -28.93 0.50 6.21
N ILE A 104 -29.98 1.28 6.42
CA ILE A 104 -30.27 2.51 5.67
C ILE A 104 -30.17 3.69 6.62
N VAL A 105 -29.38 4.69 6.26
CA VAL A 105 -29.17 5.90 7.05
C VAL A 105 -29.81 7.08 6.32
N ASP A 106 -30.89 7.60 6.87
CA ASP A 106 -31.62 8.75 6.36
C ASP A 106 -31.39 9.99 7.22
N TYR A 107 -30.59 10.91 6.68
CA TYR A 107 -30.21 12.14 7.37
C TYR A 107 -31.04 13.35 6.91
N THR A 108 -32.30 13.16 6.54
CA THR A 108 -33.11 14.25 5.97
C THR A 108 -33.66 15.25 6.99
N GLY A 109 -34.13 14.76 8.15
CA GLY A 109 -34.78 15.59 9.17
C GLY A 109 -33.92 15.75 10.43
N GLY A 110 -34.28 16.70 11.29
CA GLY A 110 -33.52 17.01 12.52
C GLY A 110 -32.81 18.35 12.44
N THR A 111 -32.13 18.72 13.53
CA THR A 111 -31.24 19.90 13.53
C THR A 111 -30.01 19.64 12.66
N VAL A 112 -29.27 20.71 12.32
CA VAL A 112 -28.02 20.58 11.56
C VAL A 112 -27.02 19.66 12.26
N SER A 113 -26.91 19.74 13.59
CA SER A 113 -26.01 18.87 14.37
C SER A 113 -26.44 17.41 14.32
N MET A 114 -27.73 17.10 14.50
CA MET A 114 -28.24 15.73 14.40
C MET A 114 -27.99 15.12 13.02
N VAL A 115 -28.34 15.88 11.97
CA VAL A 115 -28.14 15.47 10.57
C VAL A 115 -26.65 15.24 10.27
N ALA A 116 -25.77 16.11 10.76
CA ALA A 116 -24.33 15.98 10.59
C ALA A 116 -23.80 14.72 11.29
N GLY A 117 -24.23 14.45 12.53
CA GLY A 117 -23.82 13.27 13.30
C GLY A 117 -24.25 11.96 12.65
N LEU A 118 -25.53 11.84 12.29
CA LEU A 118 -26.06 10.64 11.63
C LEU A 118 -25.43 10.43 10.24
N GLY A 119 -25.30 11.51 9.45
CA GLY A 119 -24.65 11.45 8.14
C GLY A 119 -23.19 11.02 8.23
N ALA A 120 -22.43 11.54 9.22
CA ALA A 120 -21.05 11.15 9.46
C ALA A 120 -20.92 9.66 9.81
N ALA A 121 -21.78 9.16 10.71
CA ALA A 121 -21.81 7.74 11.08
C ALA A 121 -22.10 6.85 9.86
N GLY A 122 -23.08 7.22 9.03
CA GLY A 122 -23.39 6.47 7.81
C GLY A 122 -22.30 6.51 6.73
N ILE A 123 -21.51 7.59 6.64
CA ILE A 123 -20.37 7.70 5.70
C ILE A 123 -19.17 6.84 6.14
N GLU A 124 -19.03 6.61 7.44
CA GLU A 124 -17.95 5.81 7.99
C GLU A 124 -18.09 4.32 7.65
N HIS A 125 -19.33 3.83 7.52
CA HIS A 125 -19.65 2.44 7.20
C HIS A 125 -20.07 2.26 5.73
N PRO A 126 -19.17 1.81 4.83
CA PRO A 126 -19.50 1.57 3.42
C PRO A 126 -20.61 0.52 3.21
N GLU A 127 -20.90 -0.30 4.22
CA GLU A 127 -22.00 -1.27 4.25
C GLU A 127 -23.39 -0.61 4.29
N CYS A 128 -23.47 0.64 4.77
CA CYS A 128 -24.72 1.37 4.89
C CYS A 128 -25.20 1.92 3.54
N LYS A 129 -26.51 2.13 3.41
CA LYS A 129 -27.12 2.88 2.31
C LYS A 129 -27.50 4.28 2.79
N LEU A 130 -26.83 5.31 2.28
CA LEU A 130 -27.21 6.69 2.56
C LEU A 130 -28.43 7.10 1.74
N ASN A 131 -29.41 7.70 2.42
CA ASN A 131 -30.63 8.21 1.82
C ASN A 131 -30.85 9.67 2.25
N VAL A 132 -31.34 10.47 1.30
CA VAL A 132 -31.84 11.81 1.59
C VAL A 132 -33.13 12.04 0.80
N VAL A 133 -34.16 12.54 1.47
CA VAL A 133 -35.39 12.97 0.82
C VAL A 133 -35.22 14.42 0.38
N THR A 134 -35.29 14.63 -0.94
CA THR A 134 -35.13 15.94 -1.59
C THR A 134 -36.43 16.33 -2.26
N GLY A 135 -36.59 17.58 -2.70
CA GLY A 135 -37.71 17.95 -3.55
C GLY A 135 -37.51 19.30 -4.20
N VAL A 136 -38.38 19.65 -5.15
CA VAL A 136 -38.30 20.92 -5.88
C VAL A 136 -38.51 22.07 -4.89
N ARG A 137 -37.46 22.87 -4.69
CA ARG A 137 -37.48 24.09 -3.88
C ARG A 137 -37.88 25.26 -4.78
N GLN A 138 -38.89 26.04 -4.40
CA GLN A 138 -39.15 27.34 -5.05
C GLN A 138 -38.15 28.40 -4.55
N ASP A 139 -37.79 28.35 -3.26
CA ASP A 139 -36.82 29.24 -2.60
C ASP A 139 -35.89 28.44 -1.68
N LEU A 140 -34.78 29.05 -1.21
CA LEU A 140 -33.76 28.43 -0.32
C LEU A 140 -34.32 27.78 0.96
N ILE A 141 -35.56 28.09 1.34
CA ILE A 141 -36.15 27.77 2.64
C ILE A 141 -36.95 26.46 2.61
N ARG A 142 -37.57 26.04 1.49
CA ARG A 142 -38.59 24.96 1.57
C ARG A 142 -38.81 24.14 0.29
N VAL A 143 -39.08 22.84 0.48
CA VAL A 143 -39.61 21.91 -0.53
C VAL A 143 -41.14 21.98 -0.56
N LYS A 144 -41.75 21.98 -1.75
CA LYS A 144 -43.22 21.98 -1.88
C LYS A 144 -43.82 20.63 -1.43
N ASP A 145 -44.82 20.68 -0.56
CA ASP A 145 -45.58 19.49 -0.11
C ASP A 145 -46.04 18.64 -1.32
N GLY A 146 -45.74 17.35 -1.31
CA GLY A 146 -46.11 16.38 -2.36
C GLY A 146 -45.09 16.25 -3.49
N MET A 147 -43.93 16.92 -3.42
CA MET A 147 -42.84 16.83 -4.40
C MET A 147 -41.55 16.22 -3.81
N GLU A 148 -41.65 15.57 -2.66
CA GLU A 148 -40.58 14.85 -2.00
C GLU A 148 -40.19 13.59 -2.79
N LYS A 149 -38.90 13.38 -3.01
CA LYS A 149 -38.30 12.22 -3.66
C LYS A 149 -37.09 11.75 -2.87
N SER A 150 -37.10 10.48 -2.52
CA SER A 150 -35.94 9.81 -1.93
C SER A 150 -34.83 9.70 -2.98
N LYS A 151 -33.61 10.12 -2.61
CA LYS A 151 -32.41 9.97 -3.41
C LYS A 151 -31.37 9.19 -2.62
N ARG A 152 -30.93 8.07 -3.19
CA ARG A 152 -29.77 7.33 -2.69
C ARG A 152 -28.49 8.06 -3.05
N ILE A 153 -27.53 8.06 -2.13
CA ILE A 153 -26.21 8.66 -2.33
C ILE A 153 -25.16 7.56 -2.33
N PRO A 154 -24.23 7.54 -3.30
CA PRO A 154 -23.12 6.60 -3.27
C PRO A 154 -22.24 6.83 -2.03
N VAL A 155 -22.26 5.87 -1.11
CA VAL A 155 -21.56 5.94 0.19
C VAL A 155 -20.04 5.80 0.02
N ASN A 156 -19.64 5.12 -1.05
CA ASN A 156 -18.27 4.69 -1.26
C ASN A 156 -17.29 5.80 -1.69
N LYS A 157 -17.71 7.01 -2.08
CA LYS A 157 -16.76 8.03 -2.59
C LYS A 157 -15.74 8.47 -1.54
N ALA A 158 -16.20 8.77 -0.32
CA ALA A 158 -15.30 9.17 0.77
C ALA A 158 -14.42 8.00 1.24
N PHE A 159 -15.01 6.79 1.30
CA PHE A 159 -14.32 5.56 1.65
C PHE A 159 -13.22 5.21 0.63
N ILE A 160 -13.54 5.17 -0.67
CA ILE A 160 -12.58 4.94 -1.77
C ILE A 160 -11.45 5.96 -1.72
N ARG A 161 -11.77 7.26 -1.57
CA ARG A 161 -10.75 8.31 -1.50
C ARG A 161 -9.80 8.11 -0.30
N ARG A 162 -10.33 7.76 0.88
CA ARG A 162 -9.51 7.47 2.07
C ARG A 162 -8.64 6.23 1.85
N GLY A 163 -9.22 5.14 1.34
CA GLY A 163 -8.49 3.91 1.03
C GLY A 163 -7.39 4.14 -0.01
N LEU A 164 -7.63 4.92 -1.07
CA LEU A 164 -6.61 5.29 -2.05
C LEU A 164 -5.45 6.07 -1.41
N ASN A 165 -5.72 6.96 -0.45
CA ASN A 165 -4.64 7.64 0.28
C ASN A 165 -3.80 6.65 1.11
N VAL A 166 -4.44 5.71 1.80
CA VAL A 166 -3.76 4.66 2.57
C VAL A 166 -2.95 3.75 1.65
N TRP A 167 -3.48 3.40 0.47
CA TRP A 167 -2.77 2.66 -0.56
C TRP A 167 -1.53 3.44 -1.03
N LYS A 168 -1.67 4.72 -1.41
CA LYS A 168 -0.56 5.57 -1.86
C LYS A 168 0.56 5.63 -0.82
N GLU A 169 0.20 5.83 0.45
CA GLU A 169 1.17 5.88 1.54
C GLU A 169 1.95 4.57 1.68
N ASN A 170 1.25 3.43 1.71
CA ASN A 170 1.90 2.12 1.82
C ASN A 170 2.72 1.77 0.57
N PHE A 171 2.23 2.10 -0.62
CA PHE A 171 2.94 1.89 -1.88
C PHE A 171 4.26 2.68 -1.90
N ASN A 172 4.21 3.97 -1.53
CA ASN A 172 5.39 4.85 -1.46
C ASN A 172 6.42 4.38 -0.42
N LYS A 173 5.96 3.74 0.67
CA LYS A 173 6.82 3.11 1.67
C LYS A 173 7.30 1.71 1.26
N ASN A 174 7.04 1.27 0.03
CA ASN A 174 7.33 -0.08 -0.46
C ASN A 174 6.73 -1.20 0.43
N ASN A 175 5.61 -0.91 1.11
CA ASN A 175 4.83 -1.86 1.89
C ASN A 175 3.70 -2.45 1.05
N TYR A 176 4.09 -3.19 0.00
CA TYR A 176 3.14 -3.69 -0.98
C TYR A 176 2.10 -4.66 -0.40
N THR A 177 2.40 -5.38 0.69
CA THR A 177 1.42 -6.25 1.35
C THR A 177 0.25 -5.44 1.91
N ALA A 178 0.51 -4.38 2.67
CA ALA A 178 -0.55 -3.52 3.22
C ALA A 178 -1.27 -2.73 2.13
N ALA A 179 -0.54 -2.29 1.10
CA ALA A 179 -1.14 -1.65 -0.07
C ALA A 179 -2.15 -2.58 -0.78
N LEU A 180 -1.81 -3.85 -0.97
CA LEU A 180 -2.74 -4.85 -1.56
C LEU A 180 -3.94 -5.11 -0.66
N GLN A 181 -3.73 -5.29 0.65
CA GLN A 181 -4.84 -5.47 1.60
C GLN A 181 -5.85 -4.31 1.53
N THR A 182 -5.36 -3.08 1.39
CA THR A 182 -6.21 -1.89 1.22
C THR A 182 -7.02 -1.97 -0.08
N LEU A 183 -6.39 -2.36 -1.19
CA LEU A 183 -7.09 -2.50 -2.47
C LEU A 183 -8.10 -3.67 -2.48
N ASP A 184 -7.76 -4.80 -1.85
CA ASP A 184 -8.67 -5.94 -1.69
C ASP A 184 -9.92 -5.51 -0.88
N GLN A 185 -9.74 -4.72 0.18
CA GLN A 185 -10.87 -4.14 0.94
C GLN A 185 -11.71 -3.22 0.06
N LEU A 186 -11.09 -2.30 -0.71
CA LEU A 186 -11.83 -1.41 -1.60
C LEU A 186 -12.66 -2.15 -2.66
N GLN A 187 -12.16 -3.29 -3.17
CA GLN A 187 -12.89 -4.13 -4.13
C GLN A 187 -14.13 -4.81 -3.54
N GLN A 188 -14.15 -5.11 -2.24
CA GLN A 188 -15.29 -5.80 -1.60
C GLN A 188 -16.55 -4.93 -1.50
N TYR A 189 -16.38 -3.60 -1.42
CA TYR A 189 -17.49 -2.67 -1.15
C TYR A 189 -18.20 -2.14 -2.40
N GLY A 190 -17.81 -2.62 -3.59
CA GLY A 190 -18.45 -2.27 -4.87
C GLY A 190 -18.17 -0.83 -5.31
N PHE A 191 -18.08 -0.63 -6.63
CA PHE A 191 -17.73 0.65 -7.22
C PHE A 191 -18.97 1.46 -7.59
N VAL A 192 -18.81 2.79 -7.60
CA VAL A 192 -19.48 3.58 -8.63
C VAL A 192 -18.64 3.35 -9.88
N ASP A 193 -19.24 2.87 -10.97
CA ASP A 193 -18.60 2.38 -12.21
C ASP A 193 -17.40 3.19 -12.75
N GLU A 194 -17.22 4.45 -12.32
CA GLU A 194 -16.17 5.37 -12.76
C GLU A 194 -14.74 5.05 -12.26
N HIS A 195 -14.53 4.15 -11.28
CA HIS A 195 -13.19 3.89 -10.68
C HIS A 195 -12.68 2.45 -10.77
N GLU A 196 -13.43 1.51 -11.34
CA GLU A 196 -13.07 0.08 -11.32
C GLU A 196 -11.78 -0.23 -12.08
N ASP A 197 -11.62 0.31 -13.30
CA ASP A 197 -10.45 0.08 -14.15
C ASP A 197 -9.15 0.63 -13.51
N GLU A 198 -9.24 1.78 -12.84
CA GLU A 198 -8.12 2.42 -12.16
C GLU A 198 -7.65 1.60 -10.94
N LEU A 199 -8.59 1.12 -10.13
CA LEU A 199 -8.27 0.29 -8.97
C LEU A 199 -7.71 -1.08 -9.38
N ASN A 200 -8.26 -1.68 -10.44
CA ASN A 200 -7.71 -2.91 -11.01
C ASN A 200 -6.28 -2.69 -11.52
N LYS A 201 -6.01 -1.56 -12.19
CA LYS A 201 -4.64 -1.17 -12.57
C LYS A 201 -3.73 -1.09 -11.36
N TYR A 202 -4.11 -0.34 -10.32
CA TYR A 202 -3.30 -0.22 -9.10
C TYR A 202 -3.05 -1.57 -8.43
N TYR A 203 -4.03 -2.47 -8.43
CA TYR A 203 -3.90 -3.80 -7.86
C TYR A 203 -2.83 -4.63 -8.58
N TYR A 204 -2.93 -4.77 -9.90
CA TYR A 204 -1.97 -5.54 -10.67
C TYR A 204 -0.58 -4.91 -10.66
N LEU A 205 -0.47 -3.58 -10.76
CA LEU A 205 0.82 -2.90 -10.66
C LEU A 205 1.45 -3.11 -9.28
N THR A 206 0.69 -3.02 -8.20
CA THR A 206 1.16 -3.30 -6.83
C THR A 206 1.68 -4.74 -6.70
N LYS A 207 0.99 -5.73 -7.30
CA LYS A 207 1.50 -7.11 -7.39
C LYS A 207 2.79 -7.21 -8.19
N GLY A 208 2.89 -6.51 -9.31
CA GLY A 208 4.10 -6.45 -10.14
C GLY A 208 5.31 -5.93 -9.37
N PHE A 209 5.17 -4.79 -8.70
CA PHE A 209 6.25 -4.23 -7.87
C PHE A 209 6.56 -5.09 -6.64
N GLN A 210 5.57 -5.75 -6.02
CA GLN A 210 5.83 -6.70 -4.94
C GLN A 210 6.65 -7.91 -5.41
N ALA A 211 6.30 -8.49 -6.54
CA ALA A 211 7.04 -9.61 -7.12
C ALA A 211 8.47 -9.20 -7.44
N TRP A 212 8.65 -8.01 -8.04
CA TRP A 212 9.98 -7.46 -8.31
C TRP A 212 10.76 -7.21 -7.02
N ASP A 213 10.16 -6.63 -5.98
CA ASP A 213 10.83 -6.40 -4.69
C ASP A 213 11.25 -7.69 -3.97
N ARG A 214 10.70 -8.84 -4.38
CA ARG A 214 11.06 -10.18 -3.91
C ARG A 214 11.99 -10.94 -4.86
N PHE A 215 12.53 -10.26 -5.88
CA PHE A 215 13.38 -10.82 -6.94
C PHE A 215 12.69 -11.90 -7.80
N ASP A 216 11.35 -11.92 -7.80
CA ASP A 216 10.52 -12.68 -8.74
C ASP A 216 10.26 -11.85 -10.01
N TYR A 217 11.30 -11.72 -10.82
CA TYR A 217 11.23 -10.94 -12.06
C TYR A 217 10.23 -11.53 -13.06
N HIS A 218 10.07 -12.85 -13.12
CA HIS A 218 9.12 -13.48 -14.04
C HIS A 218 7.67 -13.21 -13.61
N GLY A 219 7.36 -13.31 -12.31
CA GLY A 219 6.05 -12.91 -11.79
C GLY A 219 5.76 -11.44 -12.03
N ALA A 220 6.74 -10.56 -11.83
CA ALA A 220 6.59 -9.13 -12.09
C ALA A 220 6.27 -8.82 -13.58
N VAL A 221 6.93 -9.50 -14.52
CA VAL A 221 6.65 -9.37 -15.97
C VAL A 221 5.20 -9.69 -16.30
N GLN A 222 4.63 -10.75 -15.70
CA GLN A 222 3.24 -11.15 -15.97
C GLN A 222 2.25 -10.02 -15.65
N TYR A 223 2.47 -9.29 -14.55
CA TYR A 223 1.62 -8.17 -14.17
C TYR A 223 1.86 -6.92 -15.02
N PHE A 224 3.12 -6.56 -15.29
CA PHE A 224 3.42 -5.38 -16.10
C PHE A 224 3.06 -5.54 -17.58
N ASP A 225 2.98 -6.77 -18.09
CA ASP A 225 2.57 -7.01 -19.49
C ASP A 225 1.12 -6.64 -19.77
N LEU A 226 0.25 -6.64 -18.75
CA LEU A 226 -1.11 -6.11 -18.83
C LEU A 226 -1.14 -4.62 -19.17
N TYR A 227 -0.10 -3.87 -18.77
CA TYR A 227 0.02 -2.42 -18.93
C TYR A 227 1.26 -2.02 -19.74
N LYS A 228 1.77 -2.89 -20.62
CA LYS A 228 3.00 -2.66 -21.39
C LYS A 228 2.99 -1.42 -22.28
N HIS A 229 1.80 -0.93 -22.65
CA HIS A 229 1.61 0.26 -23.47
C HIS A 229 1.45 1.55 -22.64
N ASP A 230 1.35 1.43 -21.32
CA ASP A 230 1.28 2.59 -20.43
C ASP A 230 2.67 3.27 -20.38
N PRO A 231 2.79 4.56 -20.73
CA PRO A 231 4.07 5.27 -20.75
C PRO A 231 4.74 5.37 -19.38
N HIS A 232 3.97 5.28 -18.28
CA HIS A 232 4.49 5.28 -16.92
C HIS A 232 5.08 3.93 -16.52
N ILE A 233 4.69 2.84 -17.19
CA ILE A 233 5.07 1.46 -16.85
C ILE A 233 6.05 0.84 -17.85
N SER A 234 5.99 1.23 -19.12
CA SER A 234 6.78 0.61 -20.20
C SER A 234 8.27 0.48 -19.88
N GLY A 235 8.89 1.54 -19.36
CA GLY A 235 10.30 1.52 -18.95
C GLY A 235 10.60 0.54 -17.80
N TYR A 236 9.70 0.42 -16.82
CA TYR A 236 9.82 -0.56 -15.74
C TYR A 236 9.64 -1.99 -16.24
N ASN A 237 8.67 -2.21 -17.15
CA ASN A 237 8.45 -3.50 -17.80
C ASN A 237 9.71 -3.95 -18.56
N GLU A 238 10.33 -3.06 -19.35
CA GLU A 238 11.58 -3.36 -20.04
C GLU A 238 12.72 -3.71 -19.09
N THR A 239 12.91 -2.95 -18.01
CA THR A 239 13.96 -3.23 -17.02
C THR A 239 13.75 -4.59 -16.36
N VAL A 240 12.53 -4.93 -15.93
CA VAL A 240 12.29 -6.21 -15.27
C VAL A 240 12.42 -7.40 -16.22
N LYS A 241 12.09 -7.25 -17.51
CA LYS A 241 12.39 -8.26 -18.54
C LYS A 241 13.88 -8.47 -18.71
N LYS A 242 14.68 -7.40 -18.72
CA LYS A 242 16.15 -7.49 -18.75
C LYS A 242 16.68 -8.23 -17.52
N LEU A 243 16.16 -7.93 -16.33
CA LEU A 243 16.52 -8.63 -15.08
C LEU A 243 16.16 -10.13 -15.11
N ALA A 244 14.98 -10.48 -15.61
CA ALA A 244 14.57 -11.87 -15.78
C ALA A 244 15.53 -12.63 -16.70
N ASN A 245 15.86 -12.04 -17.86
CA ASN A 245 16.82 -12.61 -18.80
C ASN A 245 18.23 -12.70 -18.22
N TYR A 246 18.66 -11.69 -17.45
CA TYR A 246 19.96 -11.68 -16.75
C TYR A 246 20.03 -12.84 -15.74
N LYS A 247 19.00 -13.03 -14.92
CA LYS A 247 18.93 -14.12 -13.93
C LYS A 247 19.05 -15.49 -14.61
N GLU A 248 18.37 -15.71 -15.73
CA GLU A 248 18.45 -16.96 -16.49
C GLU A 248 19.81 -17.13 -17.20
N PHE A 249 20.43 -16.04 -17.66
CA PHE A 249 21.78 -16.06 -18.20
C PHE A 249 22.79 -16.55 -17.16
N ILE A 250 22.74 -15.99 -15.93
CA ILE A 250 23.68 -16.34 -14.86
C ILE A 250 23.53 -17.81 -14.43
N LYS A 251 22.30 -18.33 -14.34
CA LYS A 251 22.06 -19.75 -14.01
C LYS A 251 22.70 -20.73 -15.00
N LYS A 252 22.84 -20.33 -16.26
CA LYS A 252 23.36 -21.16 -17.36
C LYS A 252 24.81 -20.81 -17.71
N TRP A 253 25.42 -19.87 -17.00
CA TRP A 253 26.76 -19.42 -17.31
C TRP A 253 27.82 -20.46 -16.93
N SER A 254 28.88 -20.55 -17.73
CA SER A 254 30.07 -21.36 -17.46
C SER A 254 31.33 -20.60 -17.88
N PRO A 255 32.52 -21.00 -17.41
CA PRO A 255 33.80 -20.41 -17.83
C PRO A 255 34.03 -20.36 -19.35
N ASP A 256 33.44 -21.29 -20.11
CA ASP A 256 33.55 -21.34 -21.58
C ASP A 256 32.65 -20.30 -22.27
N ASN A 257 31.71 -19.70 -21.53
CA ASN A 257 30.81 -18.69 -22.05
C ASN A 257 31.54 -17.35 -22.22
N LYS A 258 31.78 -16.98 -23.48
CA LYS A 258 32.44 -15.73 -23.84
C LYS A 258 31.51 -14.51 -23.85
N LYS A 259 30.19 -14.72 -23.74
CA LYS A 259 29.22 -13.63 -23.77
C LYS A 259 29.28 -12.84 -22.48
N TRP A 260 29.12 -11.53 -22.61
CA TRP A 260 28.85 -10.66 -21.48
C TRP A 260 27.41 -10.87 -20.97
N PRO A 261 27.15 -10.63 -19.68
CA PRO A 261 25.79 -10.58 -19.17
C PRO A 261 24.92 -9.59 -19.97
N PRO A 262 23.63 -9.89 -20.19
CA PRO A 262 22.76 -9.04 -20.99
C PRO A 262 22.40 -7.73 -20.27
N GLY A 263 22.30 -6.62 -21.00
CA GLY A 263 21.89 -5.32 -20.46
C GLY A 263 23.05 -4.40 -20.08
N PRO A 264 22.77 -3.19 -19.56
CA PRO A 264 23.79 -2.23 -19.19
C PRO A 264 24.44 -2.63 -17.85
N GLY A 265 25.77 -2.80 -17.87
CA GLY A 265 26.57 -3.08 -16.67
C GLY A 265 26.12 -4.34 -15.91
N PHE A 266 26.21 -4.29 -14.59
CA PHE A 266 25.84 -5.38 -13.69
C PHE A 266 24.43 -5.20 -13.10
N LEU A 267 23.42 -5.25 -13.97
CA LEU A 267 22.03 -4.91 -13.65
C LEU A 267 21.45 -5.59 -12.40
N LEU A 268 21.74 -6.88 -12.16
CA LEU A 268 21.30 -7.57 -10.93
C LEU A 268 21.94 -6.97 -9.68
N VAL A 269 23.17 -6.48 -9.74
CA VAL A 269 23.83 -5.82 -8.60
C VAL A 269 23.11 -4.53 -8.25
N TYR A 270 22.83 -3.72 -9.26
CA TYR A 270 22.12 -2.46 -9.07
C TYR A 270 20.72 -2.73 -8.48
N ASP A 271 20.00 -3.73 -8.98
CA ASP A 271 18.70 -4.14 -8.45
C ASP A 271 18.74 -4.53 -6.96
N VAL A 272 19.76 -5.30 -6.54
CA VAL A 272 19.93 -5.66 -5.13
C VAL A 272 20.27 -4.46 -4.26
N ILE A 273 21.07 -3.51 -4.76
CA ILE A 273 21.38 -2.27 -4.03
C ILE A 273 20.11 -1.44 -3.82
N TYR A 274 19.35 -1.16 -4.89
CA TYR A 274 18.12 -0.40 -4.77
C TYR A 274 17.05 -1.14 -3.93
N ASN A 275 17.01 -2.47 -3.99
CA ASN A 275 16.21 -3.28 -3.07
C ASN A 275 16.61 -3.04 -1.61
N ALA A 276 17.90 -3.06 -1.31
CA ALA A 276 18.41 -2.77 0.02
C ALA A 276 18.04 -1.36 0.49
N MET A 277 18.16 -0.37 -0.38
CA MET A 277 17.79 1.02 -0.09
C MET A 277 16.30 1.14 0.29
N ARG A 278 15.42 0.41 -0.40
CA ARG A 278 13.99 0.35 -0.03
C ARG A 278 13.75 -0.27 1.35
N LYS A 279 14.58 -1.23 1.78
CA LYS A 279 14.55 -1.76 3.16
C LYS A 279 15.07 -0.75 4.17
N GLY A 280 16.15 -0.05 3.86
CA GLY A 280 16.72 1.02 4.67
C GLY A 280 15.73 2.17 4.93
N ARG A 281 15.00 2.61 3.89
CA ARG A 281 13.92 3.62 4.03
C ARG A 281 12.79 3.22 4.97
N ARG A 282 12.65 1.91 5.25
CA ARG A 282 11.67 1.36 6.19
C ARG A 282 12.22 1.11 7.59
N GLY A 283 13.48 1.50 7.86
CA GLY A 283 14.15 1.23 9.12
C GLY A 283 14.61 -0.22 9.30
N LEU A 284 14.61 -1.03 8.23
CA LEU A 284 15.03 -2.43 8.27
C LEU A 284 16.54 -2.55 7.99
N TYR A 285 17.36 -1.96 8.86
CA TYR A 285 18.78 -1.72 8.60
C TYR A 285 19.64 -3.00 8.50
N ASP A 286 19.41 -4.01 9.35
CA ASP A 286 20.08 -5.31 9.22
C ASP A 286 19.77 -5.99 7.88
N ASP A 287 18.50 -5.96 7.48
CA ASP A 287 17.99 -6.54 6.23
C ASP A 287 18.62 -5.83 5.01
N ALA A 288 18.74 -4.50 5.08
CA ALA A 288 19.36 -3.66 4.07
C ALA A 288 20.87 -3.92 3.97
N THR A 289 21.61 -3.91 5.08
CA THR A 289 23.06 -4.16 5.10
C THR A 289 23.41 -5.56 4.58
N ALA A 290 22.63 -6.58 4.91
CA ALA A 290 22.84 -7.94 4.39
C ALA A 290 22.71 -7.99 2.84
N ARG A 291 21.77 -7.24 2.27
CA ARG A 291 21.61 -7.12 0.80
C ARG A 291 22.72 -6.32 0.16
N ILE A 292 23.16 -5.21 0.78
CA ILE A 292 24.30 -4.42 0.30
C ILE A 292 25.56 -5.30 0.25
N TYR A 293 25.82 -6.08 1.30
CA TYR A 293 26.93 -7.04 1.31
C TYR A 293 26.81 -8.04 0.14
N ARG A 294 25.62 -8.61 -0.08
CA ARG A 294 25.38 -9.52 -1.20
C ARG A 294 25.62 -8.85 -2.55
N ALA A 295 25.25 -7.59 -2.71
CA ALA A 295 25.49 -6.82 -3.93
C ALA A 295 27.00 -6.65 -4.21
N VAL A 296 27.80 -6.29 -3.20
CA VAL A 296 29.26 -6.13 -3.34
C VAL A 296 29.92 -7.46 -3.69
N GLU A 297 29.54 -8.54 -3.02
CA GLU A 297 30.03 -9.88 -3.35
C GLU A 297 29.65 -10.27 -4.79
N MET A 298 28.41 -10.01 -5.20
CA MET A 298 27.93 -10.31 -6.55
C MET A 298 28.65 -9.49 -7.62
N TYR A 299 29.03 -8.26 -7.34
CA TYR A 299 29.84 -7.45 -8.24
C TYR A 299 31.21 -8.10 -8.49
N ALA A 300 31.86 -8.58 -7.42
CA ALA A 300 33.14 -9.28 -7.52
C ALA A 300 33.00 -10.60 -8.31
N GLN A 301 31.93 -11.35 -8.07
CA GLN A 301 31.60 -12.58 -8.81
C GLN A 301 31.43 -12.30 -10.31
N PHE A 302 30.65 -11.28 -10.67
CA PHE A 302 30.46 -10.92 -12.08
C PHE A 302 31.75 -10.42 -12.72
N SER A 303 32.57 -9.67 -11.98
CA SER A 303 33.90 -9.25 -12.42
C SER A 303 34.80 -10.46 -12.74
N LEU A 304 34.82 -11.49 -11.90
CA LEU A 304 35.54 -12.74 -12.18
C LEU A 304 34.99 -13.46 -13.42
N MET A 305 33.66 -13.52 -13.56
CA MET A 305 33.00 -14.15 -14.71
C MET A 305 33.33 -13.43 -16.02
N THR A 306 33.43 -12.10 -16.00
CA THR A 306 33.75 -11.29 -17.18
C THR A 306 35.24 -11.02 -17.37
N SER A 307 36.09 -11.46 -16.43
CA SER A 307 37.54 -11.35 -16.54
C SER A 307 38.08 -12.15 -17.73
N LYS A 308 39.34 -11.90 -18.11
CA LYS A 308 40.05 -12.64 -19.16
C LYS A 308 40.05 -14.15 -18.89
N GLU A 309 40.26 -14.53 -17.63
CA GLU A 309 40.39 -15.92 -17.20
C GLU A 309 39.05 -16.63 -16.98
N ARG A 310 37.94 -15.88 -16.87
CA ARG A 310 36.55 -16.36 -16.70
C ARG A 310 36.42 -17.45 -15.64
N MET A 311 36.15 -17.02 -14.42
CA MET A 311 36.15 -17.92 -13.25
C MET A 311 34.88 -17.80 -12.42
N LEU A 312 34.63 -18.84 -11.61
CA LEU A 312 33.63 -18.84 -10.55
C LEU A 312 34.34 -18.74 -9.21
N SER A 313 33.95 -17.78 -8.36
CA SER A 313 34.50 -17.70 -6.99
C SER A 313 34.26 -18.95 -6.16
N SER A 314 33.31 -19.81 -6.57
CA SER A 314 32.99 -21.07 -5.91
C SER A 314 33.85 -22.27 -6.36
N ASP A 315 34.67 -22.11 -7.40
CA ASP A 315 35.52 -23.16 -7.96
C ASP A 315 36.70 -22.56 -8.75
N ILE A 316 37.60 -21.87 -8.04
CA ILE A 316 38.80 -21.29 -8.64
C ILE A 316 39.79 -22.39 -9.04
N LYS A 317 40.39 -22.24 -10.23
CA LYS A 317 41.40 -23.17 -10.76
C LYS A 317 42.78 -22.54 -10.64
N LEU A 318 43.71 -23.26 -9.99
CA LEU A 318 45.05 -22.75 -9.69
C LEU A 318 45.87 -22.42 -10.95
N ASP A 319 45.69 -23.18 -12.03
CA ASP A 319 46.34 -22.93 -13.32
C ASP A 319 45.96 -21.58 -13.95
N LYS A 320 44.88 -20.94 -13.48
CA LYS A 320 44.47 -19.59 -13.87
C LYS A 320 44.98 -18.48 -12.93
N ILE A 321 45.77 -18.84 -11.91
CA ILE A 321 46.38 -17.91 -10.96
C ILE A 321 47.90 -17.95 -11.16
N PRO A 322 48.63 -16.82 -11.02
CA PRO A 322 50.09 -16.83 -11.05
C PRO A 322 50.68 -17.79 -10.00
N GLU A 323 51.70 -18.55 -10.40
CA GLU A 323 52.28 -19.68 -9.62
C GLU A 323 52.71 -19.29 -8.21
N ASN A 324 53.23 -18.06 -8.04
CA ASN A 324 53.67 -17.54 -6.75
C ASN A 324 52.55 -17.34 -5.72
N TYR A 325 51.27 -17.44 -6.11
CA TYR A 325 50.13 -17.38 -5.20
C TYR A 325 49.42 -18.74 -5.02
N HIS A 326 49.93 -19.84 -5.59
CA HIS A 326 49.24 -21.14 -5.52
C HIS A 326 49.05 -21.65 -4.09
N ASP A 327 50.06 -21.45 -3.25
CA ASP A 327 50.00 -21.85 -1.83
C ASP A 327 48.97 -21.01 -1.05
N ASP A 328 48.93 -19.70 -1.32
CA ASP A 328 47.99 -18.77 -0.68
C ASP A 328 46.54 -19.11 -0.98
N TYR A 329 46.25 -19.59 -2.19
CA TYR A 329 44.89 -19.93 -2.60
C TYR A 329 44.52 -21.39 -2.30
N SER A 330 45.51 -22.28 -2.18
CA SER A 330 45.28 -23.68 -1.84
C SER A 330 44.64 -23.88 -0.46
N LYS A 331 44.83 -22.93 0.47
CA LYS A 331 44.21 -22.97 1.81
C LYS A 331 42.69 -22.81 1.82
N PHE A 332 42.09 -22.29 0.74
CA PHE A 332 40.64 -22.12 0.62
C PHE A 332 39.91 -23.34 0.04
N LYS A 333 40.61 -24.49 -0.09
CA LYS A 333 39.99 -25.74 -0.55
C LYS A 333 38.92 -26.21 0.44
N ASP A 334 37.71 -26.46 -0.05
CA ASP A 334 36.66 -27.13 0.69
C ASP A 334 36.93 -28.65 0.80
N ASN A 335 36.09 -29.36 1.54
CA ASN A 335 36.21 -30.82 1.72
C ASN A 335 36.11 -31.62 0.40
N LYS A 336 35.68 -30.99 -0.71
CA LYS A 336 35.63 -31.58 -2.06
C LYS A 336 36.80 -31.12 -2.94
N GLY A 337 37.78 -30.43 -2.36
CA GLY A 337 38.97 -29.92 -3.05
C GLY A 337 38.73 -28.66 -3.89
N ARG A 338 37.56 -28.03 -3.82
CA ARG A 338 37.25 -26.81 -4.59
C ARG A 338 37.69 -25.58 -3.84
N ILE A 339 38.35 -24.65 -4.52
CA ILE A 339 38.78 -23.38 -3.94
C ILE A 339 37.60 -22.41 -3.97
N LYS A 340 37.12 -22.01 -2.79
CA LYS A 340 35.99 -21.08 -2.63
C LYS A 340 36.44 -19.79 -1.96
N LEU A 341 36.19 -18.68 -2.64
CA LEU A 341 36.56 -17.35 -2.16
C LEU A 341 35.36 -16.58 -1.63
N GLY A 342 35.56 -15.89 -0.51
CA GLY A 342 34.63 -14.89 0.00
C GLY A 342 34.77 -13.56 -0.75
N LEU A 343 34.03 -12.54 -0.32
CA LEU A 343 34.02 -11.20 -0.92
C LEU A 343 35.44 -10.62 -1.02
N VAL A 344 36.13 -10.50 0.12
CA VAL A 344 37.46 -9.85 0.18
C VAL A 344 38.46 -10.61 -0.68
N ASP A 345 38.57 -11.93 -0.50
CA ASP A 345 39.53 -12.77 -1.25
C ASP A 345 39.26 -12.75 -2.76
N THR A 346 38.00 -12.60 -3.17
CA THR A 346 37.63 -12.45 -4.59
C THR A 346 38.18 -11.16 -5.18
N TYR A 347 38.11 -10.04 -4.45
CA TYR A 347 38.69 -8.77 -4.90
C TYR A 347 40.22 -8.78 -4.86
N GLU A 348 40.85 -9.41 -3.87
CA GLU A 348 42.31 -9.62 -3.86
C GLU A 348 42.77 -10.41 -5.09
N LEU A 349 42.03 -11.46 -5.47
CA LEU A 349 42.34 -12.22 -6.68
C LEU A 349 42.21 -11.35 -7.93
N LEU A 350 41.15 -10.54 -8.04
CA LEU A 350 40.97 -9.63 -9.16
C LEU A 350 42.13 -8.62 -9.28
N ASP A 351 42.68 -8.15 -8.15
CA ASP A 351 43.87 -7.30 -8.13
C ASP A 351 45.13 -8.03 -8.61
N ILE A 352 45.37 -9.25 -8.12
CA ILE A 352 46.50 -10.09 -8.56
C ILE A 352 46.46 -10.33 -10.07
N LEU A 353 45.26 -10.49 -10.64
CA LEU A 353 45.05 -10.69 -12.07
C LEU A 353 45.11 -9.40 -12.89
N GLY A 354 45.31 -8.24 -12.26
CA GLY A 354 45.35 -6.94 -12.93
C GLY A 354 44.01 -6.55 -13.57
N HIS A 355 42.89 -6.95 -12.96
CA HIS A 355 41.56 -6.64 -13.47
C HIS A 355 41.31 -5.12 -13.48
N PRO A 356 40.51 -4.53 -14.39
CA PRO A 356 40.31 -3.09 -14.44
C PRO A 356 39.84 -2.45 -13.12
N ILE A 357 39.01 -3.16 -12.33
CA ILE A 357 38.49 -2.65 -11.04
C ILE A 357 39.54 -2.60 -9.92
N SER A 358 40.76 -3.07 -10.16
CA SER A 358 41.81 -3.17 -9.14
C SER A 358 42.19 -1.81 -8.54
N ALA A 359 42.16 -0.75 -9.35
CA ALA A 359 42.41 0.61 -8.88
C ALA A 359 41.36 1.03 -7.83
N ALA A 360 40.08 0.80 -8.13
CA ALA A 360 38.99 1.05 -7.18
C ALA A 360 39.13 0.17 -5.93
N TRP A 361 39.49 -1.11 -6.07
CA TRP A 361 39.71 -1.98 -4.92
C TRP A 361 40.81 -1.47 -4.00
N LYS A 362 41.98 -1.11 -4.53
CA LYS A 362 43.11 -0.60 -3.72
C LYS A 362 42.76 0.64 -2.93
N GLU A 363 42.03 1.56 -3.55
CA GLU A 363 41.61 2.80 -2.89
C GLU A 363 40.56 2.55 -1.79
N TRP A 364 39.62 1.62 -2.02
CA TRP A 364 38.45 1.45 -1.16
C TRP A 364 38.51 0.25 -0.20
N LYS A 365 39.50 -0.63 -0.33
CA LYS A 365 39.62 -1.90 0.41
C LYS A 365 39.39 -1.78 1.91
N GLU A 366 40.05 -0.83 2.57
CA GLU A 366 39.91 -0.69 4.04
C GLU A 366 38.51 -0.21 4.45
N ARG A 367 37.87 0.64 3.65
CA ARG A 367 36.47 1.05 3.89
C ARG A 367 35.51 -0.12 3.68
N ILE A 368 35.72 -0.91 2.63
CA ILE A 368 34.90 -2.10 2.37
C ILE A 368 35.08 -3.15 3.46
N LYS A 369 36.31 -3.38 3.96
CA LYS A 369 36.54 -4.26 5.11
C LYS A 369 35.78 -3.79 6.36
N ASN A 370 35.74 -2.50 6.63
CA ASN A 370 34.94 -1.95 7.72
C ASN A 370 33.43 -2.26 7.53
N ILE A 371 32.92 -2.16 6.30
CA ILE A 371 31.52 -2.55 5.99
C ILE A 371 31.29 -4.06 6.25
N VAL A 372 32.25 -4.92 5.87
CA VAL A 372 32.18 -6.36 6.16
C VAL A 372 32.16 -6.62 7.66
N GLU A 373 32.93 -5.86 8.45
CA GLU A 373 32.96 -5.96 9.91
C GLU A 373 31.63 -5.54 10.54
N ILE A 374 31.05 -4.41 10.11
CA ILE A 374 29.71 -3.96 10.52
C ILE A 374 28.68 -5.07 10.27
N ARG A 375 28.67 -5.64 9.06
CA ARG A 375 27.79 -6.77 8.72
C ARG A 375 28.05 -7.96 9.63
N ASN A 376 29.31 -8.35 9.87
CA ASN A 376 29.62 -9.56 10.61
C ASN A 376 29.20 -9.49 12.09
N ARG A 377 29.24 -8.31 12.70
CA ARG A 377 28.74 -8.09 14.07
C ARG A 377 27.22 -8.03 14.16
N SER A 378 26.55 -7.90 13.02
CA SER A 378 25.11 -7.71 12.96
C SER A 378 24.30 -8.96 13.27
N PHE A 379 23.05 -8.76 13.74
CA PHE A 379 22.16 -9.84 14.19
C PHE A 379 21.78 -10.82 13.07
N LEU A 380 21.62 -10.34 11.83
CA LEU A 380 21.30 -11.21 10.67
C LEU A 380 22.55 -11.87 10.04
N ALA A 381 23.70 -11.81 10.72
CA ALA A 381 24.96 -12.37 10.26
C ALA A 381 25.58 -13.33 11.30
N HIS A 382 26.69 -12.93 11.93
CA HIS A 382 27.44 -13.77 12.87
C HIS A 382 27.54 -13.16 14.27
N GLY A 383 26.95 -11.99 14.50
CA GLY A 383 26.96 -11.31 15.78
C GLY A 383 25.56 -11.07 16.32
N PHE A 384 25.45 -10.11 17.23
CA PHE A 384 24.23 -9.84 18.01
C PHE A 384 23.88 -8.36 18.07
N ASP A 385 24.64 -7.49 17.39
CA ASP A 385 24.45 -6.04 17.45
C ASP A 385 23.41 -5.63 16.38
N PRO A 386 22.30 -4.98 16.74
CA PRO A 386 21.41 -4.41 15.72
C PRO A 386 22.09 -3.26 14.99
N ILE A 387 21.83 -3.11 13.69
CA ILE A 387 22.38 -1.99 12.92
C ILE A 387 21.53 -0.74 13.15
N GLU A 388 22.18 0.34 13.58
CA GLU A 388 21.56 1.67 13.68
C GLU A 388 21.58 2.42 12.34
N GLU A 389 20.71 3.42 12.20
CA GLU A 389 20.57 4.21 10.98
C GLU A 389 21.88 4.83 10.50
N HIS A 390 22.67 5.41 11.41
CA HIS A 390 23.93 6.08 11.06
C HIS A 390 24.95 5.09 10.48
N SER A 391 24.98 3.86 11.01
CA SER A 391 25.85 2.78 10.54
C SER A 391 25.38 2.26 9.19
N TYR A 392 24.07 2.10 9.00
CA TYR A 392 23.49 1.78 7.69
C TYR A 392 23.80 2.85 6.63
N LYS A 393 23.69 4.13 6.97
CA LYS A 393 24.00 5.23 6.04
C LYS A 393 25.46 5.24 5.61
N LEU A 394 26.38 4.99 6.55
CA LEU A 394 27.79 4.80 6.22
C LEU A 394 28.01 3.63 5.24
N VAL A 395 27.33 2.50 5.47
CA VAL A 395 27.38 1.32 4.59
C VAL A 395 26.86 1.65 3.19
N GLU A 396 25.68 2.26 3.09
CA GLU A 396 25.02 2.68 1.84
C GLU A 396 25.92 3.60 1.02
N ASP A 397 26.39 4.70 1.62
CA ASP A 397 27.20 5.70 0.92
C ASP A 397 28.55 5.15 0.46
N THR A 398 29.21 4.36 1.32
CA THR A 398 30.51 3.75 1.01
C THR A 398 30.39 2.80 -0.17
N VAL A 399 29.37 1.94 -0.17
CA VAL A 399 29.20 0.95 -1.23
C VAL A 399 28.77 1.59 -2.54
N LEU A 400 27.87 2.58 -2.52
CA LEU A 400 27.48 3.30 -3.74
C LEU A 400 28.69 3.96 -4.41
N GLN A 401 29.56 4.61 -3.63
CA GLN A 401 30.77 5.23 -4.16
C GLN A 401 31.76 4.20 -4.71
N PHE A 402 31.96 3.10 -4.00
CA PHE A 402 32.82 2.01 -4.46
C PHE A 402 32.33 1.40 -5.78
N ILE A 403 31.03 1.11 -5.90
CA ILE A 403 30.42 0.54 -7.11
C ILE A 403 30.56 1.50 -8.29
N ARG A 404 30.35 2.81 -8.09
CA ARG A 404 30.60 3.82 -9.13
C ARG A 404 32.05 3.79 -9.62
N LYS A 405 33.03 3.70 -8.70
CA LYS A 405 34.44 3.59 -9.08
C LYS A 405 34.76 2.31 -9.85
N CYS A 406 34.13 1.19 -9.49
CA CYS A 406 34.25 -0.03 -10.27
C CYS A 406 33.62 0.11 -11.67
N ASP A 407 32.44 0.72 -11.78
CA ASP A 407 31.75 0.96 -13.04
C ASP A 407 32.56 1.88 -13.97
N GLU A 408 33.12 2.97 -13.43
CA GLU A 408 34.07 3.85 -14.12
C GLU A 408 35.27 3.06 -14.66
N SER A 409 35.85 2.18 -13.83
CA SER A 409 37.01 1.36 -14.20
C SER A 409 36.70 0.33 -15.31
N LEU A 410 35.43 -0.13 -15.39
CA LEU A 410 34.95 -1.01 -16.46
C LEU A 410 34.47 -0.25 -17.71
N GLY A 411 34.47 1.09 -17.67
CA GLY A 411 34.00 1.92 -18.77
C GLY A 411 32.49 1.87 -18.99
N PHE A 412 31.69 1.57 -17.95
CA PHE A 412 30.25 1.68 -18.04
C PHE A 412 29.86 3.17 -18.07
N SER A 413 29.18 3.61 -19.14
CA SER A 413 28.91 5.03 -19.38
C SER A 413 28.08 5.71 -18.29
N GLN A 414 27.08 5.00 -17.75
CA GLN A 414 26.22 5.51 -16.66
C GLN A 414 26.15 4.54 -15.46
N GLY A 415 26.58 3.27 -15.62
CA GLY A 415 26.64 2.29 -14.55
C GLY A 415 25.39 2.23 -13.67
N ILE A 416 25.59 2.19 -12.36
CA ILE A 416 24.53 2.24 -11.35
C ILE A 416 23.66 3.50 -11.43
N ASP A 417 24.19 4.63 -11.89
CA ASP A 417 23.45 5.90 -11.91
C ASP A 417 22.35 5.94 -13.00
N ALA A 418 22.39 5.03 -13.98
CA ALA A 418 21.28 4.81 -14.91
C ALA A 418 20.16 3.94 -14.34
N TYR A 419 20.39 3.26 -13.22
CA TYR A 419 19.39 2.36 -12.65
C TYR A 419 18.28 3.18 -11.96
N LYS A 420 17.04 2.98 -12.42
CA LYS A 420 15.87 3.67 -11.89
C LYS A 420 15.26 2.86 -10.75
N ASP A 421 15.08 3.50 -9.59
CA ASP A 421 14.30 2.92 -8.49
C ASP A 421 12.81 2.84 -8.85
N PHE A 422 12.03 2.18 -8.00
CA PHE A 422 10.59 2.05 -8.16
C PHE A 422 9.87 3.42 -8.13
N PRO A 423 8.75 3.55 -8.86
CA PRO A 423 8.00 4.80 -8.89
C PRO A 423 7.35 5.08 -7.54
N SER A 424 6.96 6.34 -7.35
CA SER A 424 5.97 6.67 -6.33
C SER A 424 4.55 6.52 -6.92
N ALA A 425 3.54 6.44 -6.06
CA ALA A 425 2.16 6.27 -6.47
C ALA A 425 1.59 7.47 -7.24
N ILE A 426 2.24 8.65 -7.23
CA ILE A 426 1.84 9.78 -8.08
C ILE A 426 2.30 9.61 -9.54
N ASP A 427 3.27 8.72 -9.76
CA ASP A 427 3.81 8.42 -11.08
C ASP A 427 3.04 7.30 -11.80
N LEU A 428 2.02 6.71 -11.15
CA LEU A 428 1.20 5.57 -11.61
C LEU A 428 -0.23 5.98 -11.97
#